data_AF-A0A351HIQ3-F1
#
_entry.id   AF-A0A351HIQ3-F1
#
_cell.length_a   1.000
_cell.length_b   1.000
_cell.length_c   1.000
_cell.angle_alpha   90.00
_cell.angle_beta   90.00
_cell.angle_gamma   90.00
#
_symmetry.space_group_name_H-M   'P 1'
#
loop_
_entity.id
_entity.type
_entity.pdbx_description
1 polymer ?
#
loop_
_entity_poly.entity_id
_entity_poly.type
_entity_poly.pdbx_seq_one_letter_code
_entity_poly.pdbx_strand_id
1 'polypeptide(L)' 'MESIRELYRIGKGPSSSHTMGPKKAAERFLLMQPDAGSYRVTLYG' A
#
# COMPACT_ATOMS: atom_id res chain seq x y z
N MET A 1 19.65 -8.60 -4.59
CA MET A 1 19.75 -9.25 -3.26
C MET A 1 18.87 -8.45 -2.33
N GLU A 2 17.87 -9.06 -1.70
CA GLU A 2 17.04 -8.32 -0.75
C GLU A 2 17.88 -7.96 0.48
N SER A 3 17.73 -6.73 0.97
CA SER A 3 18.41 -6.30 2.20
C SER A 3 17.68 -6.86 3.43
N ILE A 4 18.39 -7.02 4.56
CA ILE A 4 17.73 -7.37 5.83
C ILE A 4 16.63 -6.37 6.22
N ARG A 5 16.75 -5.10 5.81
CA ARG A 5 15.72 -4.08 5.99
C ARG A 5 14.45 -4.37 5.19
N GLU A 6 14.56 -5.07 4.07
CA GLU A 6 13.40 -5.49 3.28
C GLU A 6 12.69 -6.70 3.89
N LEU A 7 13.41 -7.55 4.63
CA LEU A 7 12.82 -8.66 5.40
C LEU A 7 12.14 -8.15 6.68
N TYR A 8 12.76 -7.20 7.37
CA TYR A 8 12.29 -6.64 8.63
C TYR A 8 11.91 -5.16 8.47
N ARG A 9 10.65 -4.93 8.08
CA ARG A 9 10.09 -3.57 7.90
C ARG A 9 9.22 -3.18 9.10
N ILE A 10 9.38 -1.94 9.54
CA ILE A 10 8.43 -1.31 10.47
C ILE A 10 7.14 -1.00 9.71
N GLY A 11 5.99 -1.32 10.31
CA GLY A 11 4.70 -1.00 9.73
C GLY A 11 3.54 -1.36 10.63
N LYS A 12 2.33 -1.34 10.06
CA LYS A 12 1.08 -1.60 10.78
C LYS A 12 0.59 -3.02 10.51
N GLY A 13 0.28 -3.77 11.58
CA GLY A 13 -0.42 -5.04 11.49
C GLY A 13 -1.91 -4.87 11.13
N PRO A 14 -2.66 -5.98 10.98
CA PRO A 14 -2.27 -7.36 11.25
C PRO A 14 -1.53 -8.07 10.11
N SER A 15 -1.54 -7.55 8.88
CA SER A 15 -1.04 -8.28 7.70
C SER A 15 -0.22 -7.42 6.75
N SER A 16 0.95 -7.93 6.34
CA SER A 16 1.76 -7.27 5.31
C SER A 16 1.03 -7.21 3.96
N SER A 17 0.39 -8.31 3.55
CA SER A 17 -0.29 -8.41 2.26
C SER A 17 -1.65 -7.72 2.22
N HIS A 18 -2.38 -7.68 3.35
CA HIS A 18 -3.74 -7.16 3.41
C HIS A 18 -3.87 -5.82 4.14
N THR A 19 -2.79 -5.31 4.73
CA THR A 19 -2.78 -4.00 5.40
C THR A 19 -1.71 -3.09 4.81
N MET A 20 -0.45 -3.50 4.88
CA MET A 20 0.65 -2.63 4.42
C MET A 20 0.71 -2.48 2.90
N GLY A 21 0.48 -3.56 2.15
CA GLY A 21 0.43 -3.56 0.69
C GLY A 21 -0.66 -2.63 0.14
N PRO A 22 -1.95 -2.83 0.50
CA PRO A 22 -3.04 -1.97 0.07
C PRO A 22 -2.85 -0.51 0.46
N LYS A 23 -2.35 -0.23 1.68
CA LYS A 23 -2.01 1.15 2.11
C LYS A 23 -1.00 1.79 1.16
N LYS A 24 0.11 1.10 0.87
CA LYS A 24 1.16 1.61 -0.04
C LYS A 24 0.62 1.83 -1.46
N ALA A 25 -0.27 0.95 -1.93
CA ALA A 25 -0.90 1.10 -3.24
C ALA A 25 -1.80 2.36 -3.27
N ALA A 26 -2.60 2.58 -2.24
CA ALA A 26 -3.44 3.77 -2.10
C ALA A 26 -2.61 5.07 -2.02
N GLU A 27 -1.54 5.09 -1.23
CA GLU A 27 -0.63 6.24 -1.12
C GLU A 27 0.01 6.59 -2.47
N ARG A 28 0.45 5.56 -3.23
CA ARG A 28 0.97 5.77 -4.58
C ARG A 28 -0.09 6.29 -5.54
N PHE A 29 -1.31 5.76 -5.48
CA PHE A 29 -2.40 6.20 -6.35
C PHE A 29 -2.75 7.67 -6.12
N LEU A 30 -2.82 8.08 -4.85
CA LEU A 30 -3.07 9.47 -4.48
C LEU A 30 -2.00 10.42 -5.04
N LEU A 31 -0.72 10.03 -4.98
CA LEU A 31 0.37 10.84 -5.53
C LEU A 31 0.32 10.97 -7.06
N MET A 32 -0.22 9.96 -7.74
CA MET A 32 -0.35 9.99 -9.20
C MET A 32 -1.50 10.87 -9.63
N GLN A 33 -2.59 10.92 -8.85
CA GLN A 33 -3.85 11.57 -9.25
C GLN A 33 -4.35 12.61 -8.23
N PRO A 34 -3.56 13.66 -7.89
CA PRO A 34 -3.84 14.56 -6.78
C PRO A 34 -5.17 15.33 -6.90
N ASP A 35 -5.60 15.64 -8.13
CA ASP A 35 -6.79 16.46 -8.39
C ASP A 35 -8.06 15.64 -8.69
N ALA A 36 -8.03 14.33 -8.46
CA ALA A 36 -9.20 13.49 -8.71
C ALA A 36 -10.35 13.83 -7.73
N GLY A 37 -11.52 14.15 -8.27
CA GLY A 37 -12.70 14.48 -7.47
C GLY A 37 -13.32 13.29 -6.73
N SER A 38 -13.00 12.05 -7.12
CA SER A 38 -13.40 10.84 -6.39
C SER A 38 -12.52 9.65 -6.74
N TYR A 39 -12.49 8.65 -5.85
CA TYR A 39 -11.76 7.41 -6.01
C TYR A 39 -12.70 6.22 -5.86
N ARG A 40 -12.40 5.12 -6.57
CA ARG A 40 -13.10 3.85 -6.43
C ARG A 40 -12.08 2.74 -6.32
N VAL A 41 -12.28 1.85 -5.35
CA VAL A 41 -11.45 0.66 -5.15
C VAL A 41 -12.35 -0.56 -5.29
N THR A 42 -11.87 -1.55 -6.03
CA THR A 42 -12.48 -2.87 -6.13
C THR A 42 -11.46 -3.88 -5.61
N LEU A 43 -11.83 -4.63 -4.58
CA LEU A 43 -11.00 -5.68 -4.01
C LEU A 43 -11.40 -7.01 -4.61
N TYR A 44 -10.41 -7.81 -5.00
CA TYR A 44 -10.59 -9.17 -5.49
C TYR A 44 -10.06 -10.14 -4.44
N GLY A 45 -10.65 -11.34 -4.39
CA GLY A 45 -10.26 -12.43 -3.48
C GLY A 45 -9.11 -13.25 -4.04
#